data_AF-A0A2A7GV34-F1
#
_entry.id   AF-A0A2A7GV34-F1
#
_cell.length_a   1.000
_cell.length_b   1.000
_cell.length_c   1.000
_cell.angle_alpha   90.00
_cell.angle_beta   90.00
_cell.angle_gamma   90.00
#
_symmetry.space_group_name_H-M   'P 1'
#
loop_
_entity.id
_entity.type
_entity.pdbx_description
1 polymer ?
#
loop_
_entity_poly.entity_id
_entity_poly.type
_entity_poly.pdbx_seq_one_letter_code
_entity_poly.pdbx_strand_id
1 'polypeptide(L)'
;MDLYRRRFTMDISRFTALANMYSEAASKVIESQNQLKASVESNGEKWVGEKREKFDQKYQEIQLAYSNYAQELMNTSAALRSAAIQIEKIYNELVHGK
;
A
#
# COMPACT_ATOMS: atom_id res chain seq x y z
N MET A 1 32.21 13.84 -10.60
CA MET A 1 30.92 13.45 -11.22
C MET A 1 30.46 12.05 -10.81
N ASP A 2 31.32 11.03 -10.75
CA ASP A 2 30.91 9.64 -10.44
C ASP A 2 30.29 9.42 -9.05
N LEU A 3 30.75 10.13 -8.02
CA LEU A 3 30.19 10.00 -6.66
C LEU A 3 28.74 10.50 -6.57
N TYR A 4 28.41 11.57 -7.29
CA TYR A 4 27.04 12.11 -7.33
C TYR A 4 26.11 11.15 -8.07
N ARG A 5 26.51 10.64 -9.24
CA ARG A 5 25.76 9.63 -9.99
C ARG A 5 25.46 8.39 -9.14
N ARG A 6 26.44 7.90 -8.38
CA ARG A 6 26.25 6.76 -7.46
C ARG A 6 25.24 7.04 -6.35
N ARG A 7 25.20 8.27 -5.82
CA ARG A 7 24.23 8.66 -4.80
C ARG A 7 22.80 8.70 -5.37
N PHE A 8 22.60 9.35 -6.51
CA PHE A 8 21.30 9.45 -7.16
C PHE A 8 20.73 8.06 -7.53
N THR A 9 21.54 7.20 -8.12
CA THR A 9 21.13 5.82 -8.45
C THR A 9 20.79 4.99 -7.22
N MET A 10 21.55 5.13 -6.13
CA MET A 10 21.25 4.46 -4.85
C MET A 10 19.93 4.96 -4.25
N ASP A 11 19.67 6.27 -4.27
CA ASP A 11 18.45 6.85 -3.73
C ASP A 11 17.22 6.42 -4.57
N ILE A 12 17.28 6.48 -5.90
CA ILE A 12 16.20 5.98 -6.79
C ILE A 12 15.88 4.51 -6.49
N SER A 13 16.91 3.66 -6.35
CA SER A 13 16.74 2.25 -6.04
C SER A 13 16.09 2.04 -4.67
N ARG A 14 16.45 2.84 -3.65
CA ARG A 14 15.88 2.75 -2.30
C ARG A 14 14.40 3.16 -2.29
N PHE A 15 14.05 4.27 -2.93
CA PHE A 15 12.67 4.72 -3.03
C PHE A 15 11.80 3.71 -3.79
N THR A 16 12.33 3.12 -4.86
CA THR A 16 11.65 2.07 -5.63
C THR A 16 11.44 0.80 -4.79
N ALA A 17 12.46 0.38 -4.04
CA ALA A 17 12.36 -0.77 -3.15
C ALA A 17 11.31 -0.55 -2.05
N LEU A 18 11.31 0.63 -1.41
CA LEU A 18 10.29 0.99 -0.42
C LEU A 18 8.89 0.99 -1.04
N ALA A 19 8.72 1.56 -2.23
CA ALA A 19 7.42 1.55 -2.90
C ALA A 19 6.88 0.12 -3.13
N ASN A 20 7.76 -0.82 -3.49
CA ASN A 20 7.38 -2.21 -3.67
C ASN A 20 6.97 -2.86 -2.34
N MET A 21 7.70 -2.58 -1.25
CA MET A 21 7.32 -3.07 0.09
C MET A 21 5.95 -2.55 0.53
N TYR A 22 5.64 -1.27 0.30
CA TYR A 22 4.32 -0.70 0.61
C TYR A 22 3.21 -1.32 -0.26
N SER A 23 3.47 -1.55 -1.54
CA SER A 23 2.52 -2.22 -2.44
C SER A 23 2.25 -3.66 -2.00
N GLU A 24 3.29 -4.41 -1.61
CA GLU A 24 3.17 -5.78 -1.14
C GLU A 24 2.42 -5.85 0.21
N ALA A 25 2.71 -4.91 1.12
CA ALA A 25 1.97 -4.79 2.38
C ALA A 25 0.48 -4.52 2.13
N ALA A 26 0.15 -3.63 1.19
CA ALA A 26 -1.24 -3.37 0.80
C ALA A 26 -1.93 -4.65 0.27
N SER A 27 -1.24 -5.43 -0.57
CA SER A 27 -1.76 -6.71 -1.07
C SER A 27 -2.06 -7.70 0.06
N LYS A 28 -1.17 -7.80 1.07
CA LYS A 28 -1.37 -8.66 2.24
C LYS A 28 -2.55 -8.21 3.10
N VAL A 29 -2.76 -6.90 3.26
CA VAL A 29 -3.92 -6.34 3.98
C VAL A 29 -5.22 -6.73 3.25
N ILE A 30 -5.26 -6.58 1.92
CA ILE A 30 -6.41 -6.97 1.10
C ILE A 30 -6.66 -8.49 1.19
N GLU A 31 -5.61 -9.30 1.15
CA GLU A 31 -5.73 -10.76 1.30
C GLU A 31 -6.34 -11.12 2.66
N SER A 32 -5.86 -10.51 3.75
CA SER A 32 -6.42 -10.71 5.09
C SER A 32 -7.89 -10.28 5.19
N GLN A 33 -8.26 -9.17 4.55
CA GLN A 33 -9.67 -8.74 4.46
C GLN A 33 -10.53 -9.78 3.76
N ASN A 34 -10.05 -10.35 2.64
CA ASN A 34 -10.75 -11.38 1.89
C ASN A 34 -10.90 -12.69 2.69
N GLN A 35 -9.85 -13.10 3.42
CA GLN A 35 -9.90 -14.26 4.31
C GLN A 35 -10.94 -14.06 5.43
N LEU A 36 -10.97 -12.88 6.04
CA LEU A 36 -11.98 -12.53 7.03
C LEU A 36 -13.39 -12.60 6.44
N LYS A 37 -13.58 -12.05 5.24
CA LYS A 37 -14.87 -12.09 4.54
C LYS A 37 -15.34 -13.50 4.26
N ALA A 38 -14.47 -14.34 3.69
CA ALA A 38 -14.77 -15.74 3.42
C ALA A 38 -15.15 -16.49 4.71
N SER A 39 -14.45 -16.24 5.82
CA SER A 39 -14.75 -16.85 7.12
C SER A 39 -16.12 -16.43 7.67
N VAL A 40 -16.50 -15.16 7.53
CA VAL A 40 -17.82 -14.67 7.94
C VAL A 40 -18.92 -15.27 7.07
N GLU A 41 -18.72 -15.33 5.76
CA GLU A 41 -19.67 -15.92 4.82
C GLU A 41 -19.86 -17.43 5.09
N SER A 42 -18.79 -18.17 5.36
CA SER A 42 -18.87 -19.62 5.60
C SER A 42 -19.48 -20.01 6.96
N ASN A 43 -19.26 -19.19 8.00
CA ASN A 43 -19.67 -19.54 9.38
C ASN A 43 -20.91 -18.77 9.85
N GLY A 44 -21.28 -17.70 9.16
CA GLY A 44 -22.29 -16.74 9.61
C GLY A 44 -23.73 -17.08 9.23
N GLU A 45 -24.00 -18.04 8.34
CA GLU A 45 -25.36 -18.29 7.81
C GLU A 45 -26.42 -18.52 8.89
N LYS A 46 -26.04 -19.14 10.01
CA LYS A 46 -26.97 -19.48 11.11
C LYS A 46 -27.02 -18.43 12.23
N TRP A 47 -26.20 -17.38 12.16
CA TRP A 47 -26.15 -16.37 13.19
C TRP A 47 -27.30 -15.39 13.02
N VAL A 48 -28.16 -15.29 14.05
CA VAL A 48 -29.36 -14.44 14.06
C VAL A 48 -29.50 -13.69 15.39
N GLY A 49 -30.35 -12.67 15.42
CA GLY A 49 -30.68 -11.88 16.60
C GLY A 49 -29.68 -10.75 16.92
N GLU A 50 -29.88 -10.08 18.05
CA GLU A 50 -29.15 -8.84 18.43
C GLU A 50 -27.62 -9.00 18.43
N LYS A 51 -27.10 -10.18 18.79
CA LYS A 51 -25.66 -10.46 18.75
C LYS A 51 -25.10 -10.45 17.32
N ARG A 52 -25.90 -10.89 16.34
CA ARG A 52 -25.52 -10.84 14.92
C ARG A 52 -25.53 -9.41 14.41
N GLU A 53 -26.54 -8.63 14.74
CA GLU A 53 -26.64 -7.22 14.33
C GLU A 53 -25.44 -6.39 14.83
N LYS A 54 -25.07 -6.57 16.11
CA LYS A 54 -23.87 -5.96 16.69
C LYS A 54 -22.57 -6.42 16.02
N PHE A 55 -22.50 -7.69 15.61
CA PHE A 55 -21.36 -8.20 14.86
C PHE A 55 -21.29 -7.56 13.47
N ASP A 56 -22.40 -7.50 12.73
CA ASP A 56 -22.44 -6.96 11.37
C ASP A 56 -22.04 -5.48 11.33
N GLN A 57 -22.47 -4.68 12.32
CA GLN A 57 -22.03 -3.28 12.47
C GLN A 57 -20.51 -3.17 12.62
N LYS A 58 -19.93 -3.91 13.58
CA LYS A 58 -18.47 -3.92 13.79
C LYS A 58 -17.72 -4.49 12.59
N TYR A 59 -18.30 -5.48 11.93
CA TYR A 59 -17.72 -6.09 10.75
C TYR A 59 -17.63 -5.09 9.59
N GLN A 60 -18.68 -4.28 9.36
CA GLN A 60 -18.65 -3.20 8.38
C GLN A 60 -17.57 -2.15 8.70
N GLU A 61 -17.45 -1.75 9.97
CA GLU A 61 -16.40 -0.82 10.41
C GLU A 61 -14.99 -1.38 10.13
N ILE A 62 -14.76 -2.65 10.45
CA ILE A 62 -13.49 -3.33 10.19
C ILE A 62 -13.20 -3.42 8.69
N GLN A 63 -14.19 -3.78 7.87
CA GLN A 63 -14.03 -3.84 6.41
C GLN A 63 -13.62 -2.48 5.83
N LEU A 64 -14.22 -1.39 6.32
CA LEU A 64 -13.83 -0.04 5.93
C LEU A 64 -12.40 0.29 6.38
N ALA A 65 -12.02 -0.09 7.60
CA ALA A 65 -10.66 0.14 8.12
C ALA A 65 -9.59 -0.61 7.29
N TYR A 66 -9.85 -1.87 6.92
CA TYR A 66 -8.96 -2.63 6.03
C TYR A 66 -8.79 -1.94 4.67
N SER A 67 -9.91 -1.54 4.06
CA SER A 67 -9.90 -0.86 2.76
C SER A 67 -9.13 0.46 2.81
N ASN A 68 -9.38 1.29 3.84
CA ASN A 68 -8.69 2.56 4.00
C ASN A 68 -7.18 2.37 4.21
N TYR A 69 -6.80 1.43 5.07
CA TYR A 69 -5.38 1.17 5.33
C TYR A 69 -4.64 0.62 4.10
N ALA A 70 -5.25 -0.30 3.36
CA ALA A 70 -4.69 -0.77 2.09
C ALA A 70 -4.51 0.36 1.09
N GLN A 71 -5.48 1.28 0.99
CA GLN A 71 -5.41 2.45 0.12
C GLN A 71 -4.29 3.41 0.54
N GLU A 72 -4.10 3.65 1.85
CA GLU A 72 -3.00 4.48 2.36
C GLU A 72 -1.62 3.90 2.01
N LEU A 73 -1.46 2.58 2.11
CA LEU A 73 -0.24 1.89 1.72
C LEU A 73 0.00 2.01 0.20
N MET A 74 -1.03 1.85 -0.62
CA MET A 74 -0.93 2.05 -2.07
C MET A 74 -0.59 3.50 -2.44
N ASN A 75 -1.19 4.48 -1.75
CA ASN A 75 -0.90 5.89 -1.96
C ASN A 75 0.56 6.21 -1.60
N THR A 76 1.07 5.64 -0.51
CA THR A 76 2.46 5.78 -0.09
C THR A 76 3.42 5.15 -1.13
N SER A 77 3.08 3.96 -1.63
CA SER A 77 3.82 3.32 -2.73
C SER A 77 3.88 4.21 -3.98
N ALA A 78 2.75 4.79 -4.39
CA ALA A 78 2.68 5.68 -5.54
C ALA A 78 3.51 6.96 -5.33
N ALA A 79 3.45 7.57 -4.14
CA ALA A 79 4.24 8.75 -3.80
C ALA A 79 5.76 8.47 -3.87
N LEU A 80 6.19 7.31 -3.35
CA LEU A 80 7.59 6.88 -3.41
C LEU A 80 8.08 6.65 -4.84
N ARG A 81 7.25 6.05 -5.71
CA ARG A 81 7.57 5.89 -7.14
C ARG A 81 7.68 7.25 -7.83
N SER A 82 6.75 8.16 -7.56
CA SER A 82 6.79 9.52 -8.10
C SER A 82 8.06 10.26 -7.67
N ALA A 83 8.46 10.14 -6.40
CA ALA A 83 9.70 10.71 -5.90
C ALA A 83 10.94 10.14 -6.62
N ALA A 84 11.00 8.82 -6.83
CA ALA A 84 12.09 8.19 -7.58
C ALA A 84 12.21 8.74 -9.01
N ILE A 85 11.08 8.89 -9.72
CA ILE A 85 11.02 9.46 -11.07
C ILE A 85 11.48 10.93 -11.08
N GLN A 86 11.06 11.72 -10.08
CA GLN A 86 11.48 13.12 -9.99
C GLN A 86 12.97 13.26 -9.73
N ILE A 87 13.54 12.42 -8.85
CA ILE A 87 14.98 12.39 -8.59
C ILE A 87 15.76 12.05 -9.88
N GLU A 88 15.28 11.08 -10.65
CA GLU A 88 15.87 10.71 -11.94
C GLU A 88 15.81 11.86 -12.94
N LYS A 89 14.67 12.54 -13.05
CA LYS A 89 14.50 13.70 -13.92
C LYS A 89 15.47 14.83 -13.57
N ILE A 90 15.53 15.21 -12.29
CA ILE A 90 16.44 16.26 -11.81
C ILE A 90 17.90 15.89 -12.09
N TYR A 91 18.29 14.62 -11.89
CA TYR A 91 19.63 14.15 -12.22
C TYR A 91 19.93 14.29 -13.72
N ASN A 92 19.00 13.88 -14.58
CA ASN A 92 19.19 13.99 -16.03
C ASN A 92 19.32 15.45 -16.47
N GLU A 93 18.51 16.35 -15.91
CA GLU A 93 18.62 17.80 -16.13
C GLU A 93 19.97 18.36 -15.65
N LEU A 94 20.47 17.95 -14.49
CA LEU A 94 21.76 18.41 -13.97
C LEU A 94 22.97 17.92 -14.79
N VAL A 95 22.87 16.76 -15.43
CA VAL A 95 23.99 16.15 -16.18
C VAL A 95 23.95 16.46 -17.67
N HIS A 96 22.75 16.66 -18.24
CA HIS A 96 22.56 16.82 -19.69
C HIS A 96 21.92 18.16 -20.07
N GLY A 97 21.44 18.94 -19.10
CA GLY A 97 21.00 20.31 -19.31
C GLY A 97 22.21 21.23 -19.51
N LYS A 98 22.21 21.96 -20.64
CA LYS A 98 23.11 23.10 -20.87
C LYS A 98 22.63 24.32 -20.11
#